data_AF-G2G8S7-F1
#
_entry.id   AF-G2G8S7-F1
#
_cell.length_a   1.000
_cell.length_b   1.000
_cell.length_c   1.000
_cell.angle_alpha   90.00
_cell.angle_beta   90.00
_cell.angle_gamma   90.00
#
_symmetry.space_group_name_H-M   'P 1'
#
loop_
_entity.id
_entity.type
_entity.pdbx_description
1 polymer ?
#
loop_
_entity_poly.entity_id
_entity_poly.type
_entity_poly.pdbx_seq_one_letter_code
_entity_poly.pdbx_strand_id
1 'polypeptide(L)'
;MARPQLPETSPGQLRAKQAWNAGLIGTGRDSAGLPVVAPCTVGACASPAVSDQAPAAGLVQVAGSADGAAAHWYCNGRCAAIARARAELRTIPTRPGGDR
;
A
#
# COMPACT_ATOMS: atom_id res chain seq x y z
N MET A 1 -19.56 -0.36 -6.37
CA MET A 1 -19.70 -1.83 -6.33
C MET A 1 -19.53 -2.27 -4.88
N ALA A 2 -20.49 -3.00 -4.32
CA ALA A 2 -20.45 -3.44 -2.93
C ALA A 2 -19.47 -4.62 -2.79
N ARG A 3 -18.65 -4.60 -1.73
CA ARG A 3 -17.68 -5.67 -1.43
C ARG A 3 -18.46 -6.98 -1.15
N PRO A 4 -18.09 -8.13 -1.75
CA PRO A 4 -18.75 -9.40 -1.45
C PRO A 4 -18.62 -9.69 0.05
N GLN A 5 -19.75 -9.83 0.74
CA GLN A 5 -19.76 -10.28 2.12
C GLN A 5 -19.77 -11.80 2.13
N LEU A 6 -18.63 -12.40 2.46
CA LEU A 6 -18.61 -13.80 2.85
C LEU A 6 -19.27 -13.91 4.24
N PRO A 7 -20.26 -14.79 4.42
CA PRO A 7 -20.89 -14.95 5.73
C PRO A 7 -19.87 -15.49 6.75
N GLU A 8 -19.67 -14.77 7.85
CA GLU A 8 -18.82 -15.18 8.98
C GLU A 8 -19.56 -16.17 9.90
N THR A 9 -19.87 -17.37 9.39
CA THR A 9 -20.77 -18.31 10.08
C THR A 9 -20.06 -19.40 10.85
N SER A 10 -18.77 -19.64 10.62
CA SER A 10 -18.05 -20.70 11.32
C SER A 10 -17.74 -20.31 12.78
N PRO A 11 -17.69 -21.28 13.72
CA PRO A 11 -17.32 -21.01 15.10
C PRO A 11 -15.93 -20.37 15.29
N GLY A 12 -15.02 -20.59 14.34
CA GLY A 12 -13.69 -19.95 14.33
C GLY A 12 -13.77 -18.47 13.95
N GLN A 13 -14.54 -18.14 12.91
CA GLN A 13 -14.75 -16.75 12.48
C GLN A 13 -15.47 -15.92 13.54
N LEU A 14 -16.49 -16.50 14.20
CA LEU A 14 -17.20 -15.82 15.28
C LEU A 14 -16.28 -15.50 16.46
N ARG A 15 -15.41 -16.45 16.86
CA ARG A 15 -14.40 -16.21 17.91
C ARG A 15 -13.37 -15.15 17.51
N ALA A 16 -12.88 -15.19 16.27
CA ALA A 16 -11.93 -14.19 15.76
C ALA A 16 -12.56 -12.80 15.72
N LYS A 17 -13.81 -12.69 15.26
CA LYS A 17 -14.59 -11.46 15.29
C LYS A 17 -14.73 -10.93 16.72
N GLN A 18 -15.15 -11.79 17.64
CA GLN A 18 -15.34 -11.41 19.04
C GLN A 18 -14.04 -10.99 19.72
N ALA A 19 -12.90 -11.63 19.42
CA ALA A 19 -11.60 -11.21 19.90
C ALA A 19 -11.16 -9.85 19.32
N TRP A 20 -11.50 -9.58 18.05
CA TRP A 20 -11.12 -8.36 17.36
C TRP A 20 -11.94 -7.13 17.78
N ASN A 21 -13.26 -7.28 17.90
CA ASN A 21 -14.17 -6.16 18.11
C ASN A 21 -14.95 -6.21 19.43
N ALA A 22 -14.59 -7.13 20.34
CA ALA A 22 -15.27 -7.35 21.62
C ALA A 22 -16.79 -7.63 21.48
N GLY A 23 -17.24 -8.17 20.35
CA GLY A 23 -18.65 -8.46 20.10
C GLY A 23 -19.48 -7.24 19.70
N LEU A 24 -18.87 -6.08 19.45
CA LEU A 24 -19.58 -4.89 18.97
C LEU A 24 -20.20 -5.15 17.58
N ILE A 25 -21.46 -4.76 17.41
CA ILE A 25 -22.23 -4.87 16.17
C ILE A 25 -22.71 -3.48 15.76
N GLY A 26 -22.58 -3.15 14.48
CA GLY A 26 -22.95 -1.84 13.95
C GLY A 26 -22.14 -1.44 12.71
N THR A 27 -22.43 -0.26 12.18
CA THR A 27 -21.64 0.34 11.10
C THR A 27 -20.24 0.65 11.62
N GLY A 28 -19.22 0.21 10.88
CA GLY A 28 -17.84 0.61 11.17
C GLY A 28 -17.71 2.13 11.13
N ARG A 29 -16.68 2.67 11.79
CA ARG A 29 -16.33 4.09 11.67
C ARG A 29 -16.13 4.46 10.20
N ASP A 30 -16.53 5.67 9.84
CA ASP A 30 -16.28 6.20 8.51
C ASP A 30 -14.78 6.12 8.19
N SER A 31 -14.48 5.76 6.95
CA SER A 31 -13.10 5.75 6.50
C SER A 31 -12.54 7.16 6.68
N ALA A 32 -11.42 7.30 7.38
CA ALA A 32 -10.84 8.61 7.68
C ALA A 32 -10.39 9.38 6.43
N GLY A 33 -10.50 8.79 5.23
CA GLY A 33 -10.01 9.36 3.97
C GLY A 33 -8.51 9.55 3.93
N LEU A 34 -7.79 9.16 4.99
CA LEU A 34 -6.36 9.31 5.09
C LEU A 34 -5.71 8.39 4.05
N PRO A 35 -4.75 8.92 3.28
CA PRO A 35 -3.96 8.04 2.44
C PRO A 35 -3.27 7.03 3.36
N VAL A 36 -3.34 5.74 3.00
CA VAL A 36 -2.69 4.62 3.72
C VAL A 36 -1.20 4.91 3.97
N VAL A 37 -0.62 5.78 3.15
CA VAL A 37 0.75 6.24 3.24
C VAL A 37 0.80 7.75 2.98
N ALA A 38 1.39 8.51 3.90
CA ALA A 38 1.64 9.93 3.68
C ALA A 38 2.62 10.11 2.49
N PRO A 39 2.32 11.00 1.53
CA PRO A 39 3.25 11.31 0.45
C PRO A 39 4.54 11.90 1.04
N CYS A 40 5.67 11.60 0.39
CA CYS A 40 6.94 12.23 0.73
C CYS A 40 6.92 13.68 0.24
N THR A 41 6.73 14.61 1.18
CA THR A 41 6.63 16.06 0.89
C THR A 41 7.98 16.76 0.85
N VAL A 42 9.08 16.04 1.04
CA VAL A 42 10.44 16.59 0.94
C VAL A 42 10.69 17.01 -0.52
N GLY A 43 11.08 18.25 -0.75
CA GLY A 43 11.42 18.76 -2.09
C GLY A 43 12.61 18.00 -2.70
N ALA A 44 12.59 17.79 -4.03
CA ALA A 44 13.54 16.96 -4.80
C ALA A 44 13.54 15.45 -4.45
N CYS A 45 12.64 15.02 -3.57
CA CYS A 45 12.43 13.63 -3.20
C CYS A 45 11.35 13.01 -4.10
N ALA A 46 11.44 11.71 -4.37
CA ALA A 46 10.52 10.99 -5.27
C ALA A 46 10.57 11.48 -6.73
N SER A 47 11.73 11.90 -7.23
CA SER A 47 11.90 12.28 -8.63
C SER A 47 12.04 11.04 -9.53
N PRO A 48 11.60 11.08 -10.80
CA PRO A 48 11.81 9.97 -11.73
C PRO A 48 13.29 9.62 -11.90
N ALA A 49 13.61 8.33 -11.95
CA ALA A 49 14.95 7.85 -12.26
C ALA A 49 15.09 7.59 -13.76
N VAL A 50 14.95 8.65 -14.57
CA VAL A 50 15.17 8.62 -16.01
C VAL A 50 16.67 8.59 -16.33
N SER A 51 17.07 7.86 -17.38
CA SER A 51 18.47 7.48 -17.68
C SER A 51 19.45 8.64 -17.82
N ASP A 52 18.95 9.84 -18.15
CA ASP A 52 19.80 10.95 -18.60
C ASP A 52 20.04 12.00 -17.51
N GLN A 53 19.45 11.81 -16.31
CA GLN A 53 19.55 12.77 -15.21
C GLN A 53 20.26 12.16 -14.01
N ALA A 54 21.45 12.67 -13.71
CA ALA A 54 22.17 12.30 -12.50
C ALA A 54 21.35 12.67 -11.26
N PRO A 55 21.24 11.78 -10.26
CA PRO A 55 20.48 12.08 -9.05
C PRO A 55 21.16 13.17 -8.23
N ALA A 56 20.37 13.93 -7.48
CA ALA A 56 20.91 14.79 -6.43
C ALA A 56 21.67 13.95 -5.39
N ALA A 57 22.71 14.54 -4.79
CA ALA A 57 23.54 13.85 -3.82
C ALA A 57 22.72 13.30 -2.64
N GLY A 58 22.99 12.06 -2.25
CA GLY A 58 22.32 11.40 -1.11
C GLY A 58 20.94 10.80 -1.40
N LEU A 59 20.46 10.86 -2.65
CA LEU A 59 19.28 10.11 -3.07
C LEU A 59 19.62 8.63 -3.29
N VAL A 60 18.64 7.77 -3.00
CA VAL A 60 18.71 6.33 -3.24
C VAL A 60 17.68 5.94 -4.30
N GLN A 61 18.09 5.08 -5.22
CA GLN A 61 17.17 4.55 -6.22
C GLN A 61 16.24 3.54 -5.55
N VAL A 62 14.96 3.63 -5.87
CA VAL A 62 14.01 2.55 -5.66
C VAL A 62 13.59 2.07 -7.04
N ALA A 63 13.82 0.79 -7.29
CA ALA A 63 13.48 0.15 -8.55
C ALA A 63 11.97 0.25 -8.82
N GLY A 64 11.63 0.15 -10.10
CA GLY A 64 10.25 -0.06 -10.52
C GLY A 64 9.68 -1.37 -9.99
N SER A 65 8.38 -1.58 -10.19
CA SER A 65 7.72 -2.84 -9.87
C SER A 65 7.33 -3.61 -11.13
N ALA A 66 7.11 -4.92 -10.98
CA ALA A 66 6.81 -5.82 -12.10
C ALA A 66 5.50 -5.50 -12.84
N ASP A 67 4.62 -4.71 -12.21
CA ASP A 67 3.39 -4.17 -12.79
C ASP A 67 3.61 -2.91 -13.66
N GLY A 68 4.87 -2.52 -13.92
CA GLY A 68 5.23 -1.42 -14.81
C GLY A 68 5.41 -0.07 -14.14
N ALA A 69 5.39 0.02 -12.79
CA ALA A 69 5.73 1.28 -12.13
C ALA A 69 7.20 1.64 -12.38
N ALA A 70 7.47 2.90 -12.77
CA ALA A 70 8.83 3.37 -13.05
C ALA A 70 9.71 3.49 -11.79
N ALA A 71 11.02 3.35 -11.98
CA ALA A 71 12.01 3.62 -10.93
C ALA A 71 12.04 5.11 -10.57
N HIS A 72 12.28 5.41 -9.30
CA HIS A 72 12.35 6.78 -8.77
C HIS A 72 13.49 6.94 -7.77
N TRP A 73 14.01 8.15 -7.63
CA TRP A 73 14.99 8.56 -6.64
C TRP A 73 14.29 9.11 -5.40
N TYR A 74 14.70 8.63 -4.22
CA TYR A 74 14.14 9.05 -2.94
C TYR A 74 15.25 9.53 -2.00
N CYS A 75 14.92 10.48 -1.13
CA CYS A 75 15.77 10.80 0.01
C CYS A 75 15.92 9.55 0.87
N ASN A 76 17.13 9.36 1.39
CA ASN A 76 17.42 8.26 2.29
C ASN A 76 16.49 8.29 3.53
N GLY A 77 16.24 7.11 4.11
CA GLY A 77 15.41 6.94 5.28
C GLY A 77 13.95 6.60 4.94
N ARG A 78 13.01 7.25 5.65
CA ARG A 78 11.60 6.84 5.68
C ARG A 78 10.95 6.79 4.29
N CYS A 79 11.27 7.75 3.43
CA CYS A 79 10.70 7.83 2.09
C CYS A 79 11.12 6.68 1.18
N ALA A 80 12.41 6.35 1.16
CA ALA A 80 12.91 5.21 0.42
C ALA A 80 12.35 3.88 0.95
N ALA A 81 12.25 3.72 2.28
CA ALA A 81 11.70 2.52 2.89
C ALA A 81 10.23 2.27 2.50
N ILE A 82 9.40 3.31 2.56
CA ILE A 82 8.00 3.26 2.14
C ILE A 82 7.87 2.92 0.65
N ALA A 83 8.69 3.54 -0.19
CA ALA A 83 8.65 3.31 -1.63
C ALA A 83 9.02 1.87 -2.00
N ARG A 84 10.03 1.29 -1.31
CA ARG A 84 10.39 -0.13 -1.46
C ARG A 84 9.24 -1.05 -1.07
N ALA A 85 8.63 -0.82 0.09
CA ALA A 85 7.47 -1.60 0.53
C ALA A 85 6.31 -1.54 -0.48
N ARG A 86 6.07 -0.38 -1.11
CA ARG A 86 5.05 -0.27 -2.18
C ARG A 86 5.43 -1.03 -3.44
N ALA A 87 6.70 -0.98 -3.85
CA ALA A 87 7.17 -1.76 -4.98
C ALA A 87 7.00 -3.27 -4.73
N GLU A 88 7.31 -3.75 -3.53
CA GLU A 88 7.10 -5.14 -3.11
C GLU A 88 5.63 -5.52 -3.11
N LEU A 89 4.75 -4.72 -2.50
CA LEU A 89 3.31 -5.00 -2.45
C LEU A 89 2.68 -5.10 -3.84
N ARG A 90 3.18 -4.35 -4.83
CA ARG A 90 2.73 -4.41 -6.23
C ARG A 90 3.14 -5.69 -6.95
N THR A 91 4.16 -6.41 -6.45
CA THR A 91 4.55 -7.70 -7.03
C THR A 91 3.65 -8.85 -6.60
N ILE A 92 2.78 -8.64 -5.60
CA ILE A 92 1.81 -9.65 -5.18
C ILE A 92 0.74 -9.75 -6.29
N PRO A 93 0.63 -10.88 -7.00
CA PRO A 93 -0.37 -11.04 -8.04
C PRO A 93 -1.76 -10.85 -7.43
N THR A 94 -2.50 -9.86 -7.91
CA THR A 94 -3.92 -9.74 -7.60
C THR A 94 -4.60 -10.97 -8.17
N ARG A 95 -5.17 -11.81 -7.30
CA ARG A 95 -5.85 -13.05 -7.72
C ARG A 95 -6.91 -12.70 -8.78
N PRO A 96 -6.85 -13.25 -10.00
CA PRO A 96 -7.91 -13.07 -10.98
C PRO A 96 -9.11 -13.85 -10.45
N GLY A 97 -10.16 -13.11 -10.07
CA GLY A 97 -11.32 -13.68 -9.38
C GLY A 97 -12.35 -12.62 -9.04
N GLY A 98 -12.55 -11.68 -9.96
CA GLY A 98 -13.58 -10.66 -9.89
C GLY A 98 -14.24 -10.55 -11.25
N ASP A 99 -14.77 -11.66 -11.75
CA ASP A 99 -15.72 -11.60 -12.86
C ASP A 99 -16.99 -10.89 -12.37
N ARG A 100 -17.43 -9.96 -13.21
CA ARG A 100 -18.48 -8.98 -13.00
C ARG A 100 -19.87 -9.60 -12.95
#